data_AF-A0AAU7TNI2-F1
#
_entry.id   AF-A0AAU7TNI2-F1
#
_cell.length_a   1.000
_cell.length_b   1.000
_cell.length_c   1.000
_cell.angle_alpha   90.00
_cell.angle_beta   90.00
_cell.angle_gamma   90.00
#
_symmetry.space_group_name_H-M   'P 1'
#
loop_
_entity.id
_entity.type
_entity.pdbx_description
1 polymer ?
#
loop_
_entity_poly.entity_id
_entity_poly.type
_entity_poly.pdbx_seq_one_letter_code
_entity_poly.pdbx_strand_id
1 'polypeptide(L)'
;MIETKLTELLEQTADETPVGPPPLSAVRAGAARRRRRRTAGFTALSVVTVGAVIAGTNLLTSPTTPVSTPAPATTPVSPPAMRLVGFGHAAIAIPASWPTNKSQCGTPQQDTVQIDDPSAALFCMSYRPKGVESVQLTGVPSIEFRADETVVIDGEPAQRQRTNCLAGWQGTRVCIGAVGIPSLKVWFYAESSTSAEEVDRILDRVQIVRDRAGVPSYHSVRGSSLGSIARNYEPLLKAAGLKVQYKQVKSPSYADGTILGVAPAVGTMLPVGATVTVTVAV
;
A
#
# COMPACT_ATOMS: atom_id res chain seq x y z
N MET A 1 31.37 -38.52 -13.52
CA MET A 1 32.16 -39.05 -12.37
C MET A 1 32.51 -38.00 -11.31
N ILE A 2 32.25 -36.70 -11.54
CA ILE A 2 32.51 -35.62 -10.56
C ILE A 2 31.26 -35.29 -9.71
N GLU A 3 30.06 -35.44 -10.27
CA GLU A 3 28.80 -35.17 -9.56
C GLU A 3 28.56 -36.09 -8.36
N THR A 4 28.86 -37.38 -8.47
CA THR A 4 28.66 -38.33 -7.37
C THR A 4 29.51 -38.04 -6.12
N LYS A 5 30.70 -37.44 -6.30
CA LYS A 5 31.56 -37.05 -5.18
C LYS A 5 31.05 -35.81 -4.43
N LEU A 6 30.28 -34.94 -5.08
CA LEU A 6 29.77 -33.73 -4.45
C LEU A 6 28.58 -34.05 -3.53
N THR A 7 27.75 -35.01 -3.93
CA THR A 7 26.59 -35.46 -3.15
C THR A 7 27.03 -36.17 -1.87
N GLU A 8 28.03 -37.05 -1.93
CA GLU A 8 28.59 -37.73 -0.74
C GLU A 8 29.21 -36.76 0.28
N LEU A 9 29.92 -35.72 -0.18
CA LEU A 9 30.53 -34.72 0.71
C LEU A 9 29.48 -33.86 1.44
N LEU A 10 28.35 -33.58 0.80
CA LEU A 10 27.27 -32.80 1.41
C LEU A 10 26.49 -33.61 2.45
N GLU A 11 26.27 -34.90 2.20
CA GLU A 11 25.63 -35.81 3.16
C GLU A 11 26.49 -36.00 4.42
N GLN A 12 27.81 -36.17 4.24
CA GLN A 12 28.73 -36.37 5.36
C GLN A 12 28.86 -35.14 6.27
N THR A 13 28.65 -33.93 5.75
CA THR A 13 28.75 -32.70 6.55
C THR A 13 27.47 -32.41 7.36
N ALA A 14 26.33 -32.94 6.93
CA ALA A 14 25.04 -32.75 7.62
C ALA A 14 25.00 -33.50 8.97
N ASP A 15 25.61 -34.68 9.03
CA ASP A 15 25.65 -35.51 10.24
C ASP A 15 26.64 -35.01 11.31
N GLU A 16 27.62 -34.18 10.93
CA GLU A 16 28.64 -33.66 11.85
C GLU A 16 28.26 -32.32 12.51
N THR A 17 27.03 -31.82 12.32
CA THR A 17 26.60 -30.55 12.93
C THR A 17 25.76 -30.80 14.20
N PRO A 18 26.35 -30.82 15.41
CA PRO A 18 25.59 -30.98 16.64
C PRO A 18 24.68 -29.77 16.87
N VAL A 19 23.39 -29.94 16.57
CA VAL A 19 22.34 -28.96 16.89
C VAL A 19 21.99 -29.07 18.37
N GLY A 20 22.59 -28.20 19.18
CA GLY A 20 22.20 -28.05 20.59
C GLY A 20 20.74 -27.57 20.72
N PRO A 21 20.03 -27.96 21.80
CA PRO A 21 18.65 -27.54 21.99
C PRO A 21 18.54 -26.01 22.05
N PRO A 22 17.49 -25.41 21.48
CA PRO A 22 17.33 -23.96 21.44
C PRO A 22 17.26 -23.41 22.88
N PRO A 23 17.95 -22.28 23.18
CA PRO A 23 17.96 -21.70 24.53
C PRO A 23 16.63 -20.98 24.84
N LEU A 24 15.58 -21.77 25.11
CA LEU A 24 14.23 -21.30 25.41
C LEU A 24 14.16 -20.40 26.66
N SER A 25 15.12 -20.53 27.59
CA SER A 25 15.24 -19.71 28.80
C SER A 25 15.59 -18.24 28.50
N ALA A 26 16.44 -18.00 27.49
CA ALA A 26 16.82 -16.65 27.06
C ALA A 26 15.64 -15.90 26.41
N VAL A 27 14.81 -16.62 25.67
CA VAL A 27 13.60 -16.07 25.01
C VAL A 27 12.54 -15.68 26.04
N ARG A 28 12.34 -16.49 27.09
CA ARG A 28 11.37 -16.19 28.17
C ARG A 28 11.80 -14.98 29.02
N ALA A 29 13.10 -14.81 29.27
CA ALA A 29 13.61 -13.66 30.04
C ALA A 29 13.40 -12.31 29.31
N GLY A 30 13.54 -12.29 27.97
CA GLY A 30 13.28 -11.10 27.16
C GLY A 30 11.80 -10.67 27.15
N ALA A 31 10.88 -11.64 27.12
CA ALA A 31 9.44 -11.39 27.12
C ALA A 31 8.94 -10.78 28.44
N ALA A 32 9.46 -11.22 29.59
CA ALA A 32 9.08 -10.70 30.90
C ALA A 32 9.49 -9.24 31.12
N ARG A 33 10.65 -8.83 30.57
CA ARG A 33 11.19 -7.46 30.73
C ARG A 33 10.40 -6.42 29.93
N ARG A 34 9.85 -6.81 28.77
CA ARG A 34 9.04 -5.93 27.90
C ARG A 34 7.64 -5.69 28.45
N ARG A 35 7.05 -6.66 29.15
CA ARG A 35 5.71 -6.54 29.75
C ARG A 35 5.68 -5.52 30.90
N ARG A 36 6.71 -5.50 31.76
CA ARG A 36 6.78 -4.54 32.89
C ARG A 36 6.90 -3.07 32.47
N ARG A 37 7.38 -2.78 31.25
CA ARG A 37 7.50 -1.40 30.75
C ARG A 37 6.21 -0.84 30.15
N ARG A 38 5.19 -1.69 29.86
CA ARG A 38 3.94 -1.25 29.23
C ARG A 38 2.82 -0.94 30.22
N THR A 39 2.95 -1.32 31.48
CA THR A 39 1.89 -1.12 32.50
C THR A 39 2.03 0.18 33.29
N ALA A 40 3.06 1.01 33.02
CA ALA A 40 3.42 2.15 33.87
C ALA A 40 3.19 3.54 33.23
N GLY A 41 2.35 3.67 32.21
CA GLY A 41 2.01 5.00 31.69
C GLY A 41 0.87 4.95 30.70
N PHE A 42 -0.31 5.40 31.14
CA PHE A 42 -1.23 6.29 30.42
C PHE A 42 -2.54 6.39 31.23
N THR A 43 -2.52 7.23 32.26
CA THR A 43 -3.70 7.83 32.88
C THR A 43 -3.71 9.31 32.51
N ALA A 44 -4.66 9.77 31.69
CA ALA A 44 -5.06 11.19 31.62
C ALA A 44 -6.38 11.38 30.82
N LEU A 45 -7.47 11.48 31.58
CA LEU A 45 -8.63 12.39 31.47
C LEU A 45 -9.25 12.68 30.09
N SER A 46 -10.42 12.08 29.85
CA SER A 46 -11.42 12.50 28.88
C SER A 46 -12.34 13.59 29.47
N VAL A 47 -12.31 14.80 28.92
CA VAL A 47 -13.31 15.86 29.20
C VAL A 47 -14.42 15.74 28.16
N VAL A 48 -15.63 15.42 28.62
CA VAL A 48 -16.86 15.41 27.81
C VAL A 48 -17.46 16.81 27.86
N THR A 49 -17.51 17.51 26.72
CA THR A 49 -18.30 18.73 26.56
C THR A 49 -19.61 18.40 25.83
N VAL A 50 -20.71 18.54 26.58
CA VAL A 50 -22.09 18.46 26.10
C VAL A 50 -22.43 19.73 25.33
N GLY A 51 -22.78 19.61 24.06
CA GLY A 51 -23.35 20.69 23.26
C GLY A 51 -24.83 20.41 22.97
N ALA A 52 -25.71 20.89 23.84
CA ALA A 52 -27.15 20.88 23.61
C ALA A 52 -27.52 22.00 22.63
N VAL A 53 -28.06 21.67 21.45
CA VAL A 53 -28.70 22.66 20.57
C VAL A 53 -30.19 22.65 20.88
N ILE A 54 -30.60 23.64 21.66
CA ILE A 54 -31.99 24.06 21.85
C ILE A 54 -32.31 24.99 20.67
N ALA A 55 -33.24 24.59 19.79
CA ALA A 55 -33.91 25.51 18.89
C ALA A 55 -35.40 25.47 19.19
N GLY A 56 -35.90 26.64 19.62
CA GLY A 56 -37.21 26.84 20.22
C GLY A 56 -38.39 26.79 19.25
N THR A 57 -39.53 26.49 19.84
CA THR A 57 -40.89 26.50 19.32
C THR A 57 -41.37 27.91 18.98
N ASN A 58 -42.09 28.06 17.86
CA ASN A 58 -43.15 29.05 17.72
C ASN A 58 -44.41 28.34 17.21
N LEU A 59 -45.39 28.21 18.11
CA LEU A 59 -46.77 27.84 17.80
C LEU A 59 -47.52 29.10 17.38
N LEU A 60 -48.01 29.14 16.15
CA LEU A 60 -49.17 29.96 15.77
C LEU A 60 -50.14 29.06 15.00
N THR A 61 -51.28 28.84 15.61
CA THR A 61 -52.43 28.07 15.16
C THR A 61 -53.29 28.88 14.19
N SER A 62 -53.59 28.34 13.00
CA SER A 62 -54.75 28.66 12.15
C SER A 62 -54.86 27.65 10.97
N PRO A 63 -56.06 27.49 10.36
CA PRO A 63 -56.63 26.16 10.08
C PRO A 63 -56.22 25.49 8.76
N THR A 64 -56.15 24.16 8.87
CA THR A 64 -56.25 23.06 7.90
C THR A 64 -56.26 23.39 6.40
N THR A 65 -55.07 23.29 5.79
CA THR A 65 -54.89 22.82 4.40
C THR A 65 -53.90 21.65 4.44
N PRO A 66 -54.08 20.59 3.63
CA PRO A 66 -53.15 19.47 3.61
C PRO A 66 -51.84 19.93 2.97
N VAL A 67 -50.88 20.34 3.79
CA VAL A 67 -49.52 20.62 3.36
C VAL A 67 -48.87 19.28 3.05
N SER A 68 -48.73 18.96 1.76
CA SER A 68 -47.79 17.94 1.32
C SER A 68 -46.42 18.26 1.90
N THR A 69 -45.97 17.47 2.88
CA THR A 69 -44.59 17.47 3.33
C THR A 69 -43.69 17.22 2.11
N PRO A 70 -42.82 18.16 1.71
CA PRO A 70 -41.84 17.87 0.69
C PRO A 70 -40.97 16.73 1.22
N ALA A 71 -40.89 15.63 0.47
CA ALA A 71 -39.93 14.58 0.74
C ALA A 71 -38.55 15.23 0.93
N PRO A 72 -37.74 14.82 1.92
CA PRO A 72 -36.39 15.33 2.06
C PRO A 72 -35.68 15.14 0.72
N ALA A 73 -35.34 16.24 0.07
CA ALA A 73 -34.57 16.23 -1.15
C ALA A 73 -33.27 15.48 -0.83
N THR A 74 -33.10 14.31 -1.42
CA THR A 74 -31.82 13.61 -1.46
C THR A 74 -30.87 14.53 -2.19
N THR A 75 -30.07 15.30 -1.46
CA THR A 75 -28.96 16.04 -2.04
C THR A 75 -28.12 15.01 -2.80
N PRO A 76 -27.89 15.19 -4.12
CA PRO A 76 -27.04 14.28 -4.85
C PRO A 76 -25.66 14.32 -4.16
N VAL A 77 -25.22 13.16 -3.67
CA VAL A 77 -23.88 13.00 -3.09
C VAL A 77 -22.90 13.38 -4.20
N SER A 78 -22.23 14.53 -4.06
CA SER A 78 -21.19 14.94 -4.99
C SER A 78 -20.19 13.78 -5.12
N PRO A 79 -19.71 13.46 -6.34
CA PRO A 79 -18.66 12.48 -6.52
C PRO A 79 -17.49 12.81 -5.58
N PRO A 80 -16.87 11.79 -4.96
CA PRO A 80 -15.74 12.02 -4.09
C PRO A 80 -14.64 12.75 -4.87
N ALA A 81 -14.01 13.74 -4.24
CA ALA A 81 -12.81 14.34 -4.80
C ALA A 81 -11.78 13.24 -5.05
N MET A 82 -11.11 13.27 -6.20
CA MET A 82 -10.15 12.24 -6.61
C MET A 82 -8.72 12.79 -6.57
N ARG A 83 -7.74 11.93 -6.31
CA ARG A 83 -6.31 12.21 -6.46
C ARG A 83 -5.64 11.14 -7.31
N LEU A 84 -4.57 11.52 -8.01
CA LEU A 84 -3.78 10.60 -8.82
C LEU A 84 -2.61 10.03 -8.04
N VAL A 85 -2.38 8.73 -8.19
CA VAL A 85 -1.26 8.00 -7.61
C VAL A 85 -0.69 7.05 -8.65
N GLY A 86 0.63 6.97 -8.79
CA GLY A 86 1.22 6.23 -9.91
C GLY A 86 2.73 6.09 -9.85
N PHE A 87 3.28 5.30 -10.78
CA PHE A 87 4.70 5.20 -11.07
C PHE A 87 4.95 5.60 -12.53
N GLY A 88 5.95 6.45 -12.76
CA GLY A 88 6.19 7.00 -14.10
C GLY A 88 4.94 7.69 -14.64
N HIS A 89 4.64 7.51 -15.92
CA HIS A 89 3.49 8.15 -16.55
C HIS A 89 2.15 7.43 -16.30
N ALA A 90 2.14 6.25 -15.69
CA ALA A 90 0.89 5.56 -15.37
C ALA A 90 0.39 5.95 -13.98
N ALA A 91 -0.90 6.25 -13.88
CA ALA A 91 -1.55 6.57 -12.62
C ALA A 91 -2.93 5.92 -12.52
N ILE A 92 -3.43 5.85 -11.31
CA ILE A 92 -4.81 5.49 -11.02
C ILE A 92 -5.46 6.61 -10.22
N ALA A 93 -6.69 6.99 -10.60
CA ALA A 93 -7.48 7.93 -9.82
C ALA A 93 -8.20 7.20 -8.67
N ILE A 94 -7.97 7.68 -7.46
CA ILE A 94 -8.57 7.15 -6.22
C ILE A 94 -9.26 8.28 -5.46
N PRO A 95 -10.19 7.98 -4.54
CA PRO A 95 -10.72 9.00 -3.65
C PRO A 95 -9.59 9.69 -2.87
N ALA A 96 -9.64 11.02 -2.82
CA ALA A 96 -8.65 11.84 -2.15
C ALA A 96 -8.57 11.56 -0.65
N SER A 97 -9.68 11.09 -0.07
CA SER A 97 -9.77 10.66 1.32
C SER A 97 -9.01 9.37 1.62
N TRP A 98 -8.68 8.55 0.62
CA TRP A 98 -7.94 7.30 0.84
C TRP A 98 -6.51 7.60 1.30
N PRO A 99 -6.13 7.24 2.54
CA PRO A 99 -4.76 7.35 3.00
C PRO A 99 -3.84 6.30 2.36
N THR A 100 -2.53 6.50 2.51
CA THR A 100 -1.51 5.52 2.11
C THR A 100 -1.19 4.58 3.28
N ASN A 101 -1.09 3.27 3.00
CA ASN A 101 -0.68 2.20 3.92
C ASN A 101 -1.46 2.16 5.25
N LYS A 102 -2.79 2.31 5.21
CA LYS A 102 -3.65 1.99 6.37
C LYS A 102 -3.98 0.50 6.41
N SER A 103 -2.93 -0.24 6.69
CA SER A 103 -2.90 -1.68 6.74
C SER A 103 -2.32 -2.15 8.07
N GLN A 104 -2.61 -3.40 8.39
CA GLN A 104 -2.01 -4.13 9.49
C GLN A 104 -1.46 -5.42 8.90
N CYS A 105 -0.15 -5.62 9.02
CA CYS A 105 0.51 -6.80 8.48
C CYS A 105 0.28 -7.00 6.97
N GLY A 106 0.29 -5.91 6.21
CA GLY A 106 0.01 -5.90 4.77
C GLY A 106 -1.46 -6.03 4.40
N THR A 107 -2.35 -6.24 5.37
CA THR A 107 -3.79 -6.36 5.12
C THR A 107 -4.47 -5.01 5.33
N PRO A 108 -5.13 -4.43 4.31
CA PRO A 108 -5.91 -3.20 4.44
C PRO A 108 -6.95 -3.26 5.56
N GLN A 109 -6.95 -2.26 6.44
CA GLN A 109 -7.88 -2.15 7.58
C GLN A 109 -8.97 -1.11 7.33
N GLN A 110 -8.80 -0.31 6.29
CA GLN A 110 -9.73 0.67 5.75
C GLN A 110 -9.29 0.96 4.32
N ASP A 111 -10.14 1.67 3.59
CA ASP A 111 -9.82 2.19 2.28
C ASP A 111 -8.41 2.80 2.22
N THR A 112 -7.57 2.26 1.34
CA THR A 112 -6.18 2.69 1.30
C THR A 112 -5.48 2.36 0.00
N VAL A 113 -4.41 3.12 -0.29
CA VAL A 113 -3.43 2.72 -1.28
C VAL A 113 -2.21 2.15 -0.61
N GLN A 114 -1.77 0.98 -1.08
CA GLN A 114 -0.60 0.29 -0.60
C GLN A 114 0.58 0.53 -1.54
N ILE A 115 1.56 1.27 -1.04
CA ILE A 115 2.81 1.59 -1.74
C ILE A 115 3.94 1.42 -0.75
N ASP A 116 4.87 0.52 -1.05
CA ASP A 116 6.02 0.26 -0.20
C ASP A 116 5.63 0.05 1.27
N ASP A 117 4.52 -0.67 1.49
CA ASP A 117 3.88 -0.84 2.79
C ASP A 117 4.80 -1.57 3.78
N PRO A 118 5.33 -0.88 4.80
CA PRO A 118 6.27 -1.49 5.73
C PRO A 118 5.61 -2.56 6.61
N SER A 119 4.28 -2.51 6.76
CA SER A 119 3.56 -3.49 7.55
C SER A 119 3.50 -4.85 6.85
N ALA A 120 3.61 -4.92 5.52
CA ALA A 120 3.54 -6.17 4.76
C ALA A 120 4.61 -7.20 5.19
N ALA A 121 5.72 -6.75 5.76
CA ALA A 121 6.78 -7.62 6.28
C ALA A 121 6.48 -8.23 7.67
N LEU A 122 5.37 -7.87 8.33
CA LEU A 122 5.13 -8.19 9.75
C LEU A 122 4.45 -9.55 10.01
N PHE A 123 4.13 -10.36 8.98
CA PHE A 123 3.64 -11.76 9.06
C PHE A 123 2.67 -12.10 10.22
N CYS A 124 1.82 -11.16 10.63
CA CYS A 124 0.98 -11.33 11.83
C CYS A 124 -0.46 -11.77 11.54
N MET A 125 -0.77 -12.15 10.29
CA MET A 125 -2.06 -12.69 9.86
C MET A 125 -3.26 -11.82 10.30
N SER A 126 -3.26 -10.56 9.88
CA SER A 126 -4.36 -9.63 10.19
C SER A 126 -5.58 -9.93 9.33
N TYR A 127 -6.77 -9.74 9.89
CA TYR A 127 -8.03 -9.93 9.16
C TYR A 127 -8.40 -8.66 8.37
N ARG A 128 -8.95 -8.84 7.16
CA ARG A 128 -9.53 -7.73 6.40
C ARG A 128 -10.97 -7.48 6.86
N PRO A 129 -11.32 -6.25 7.26
CA PRO A 129 -12.73 -5.89 7.51
C PRO A 129 -13.59 -5.96 6.25
N LYS A 130 -14.91 -6.08 6.43
CA LYS A 130 -15.88 -5.92 5.33
C LYS A 130 -15.98 -4.45 4.91
N GLY A 131 -16.29 -4.18 3.65
CA GLY A 131 -16.44 -2.81 3.15
C GLY A 131 -15.11 -2.06 3.08
N VAL A 132 -14.04 -2.75 2.69
CA VAL A 132 -12.70 -2.18 2.56
C VAL A 132 -12.19 -2.42 1.15
N GLU A 133 -11.83 -1.32 0.51
CA GLU A 133 -11.23 -1.28 -0.81
C GLU A 133 -9.75 -0.92 -0.72
N SER A 134 -8.95 -1.41 -1.65
CA SER A 134 -7.55 -1.02 -1.70
C SER A 134 -6.98 -1.09 -3.09
N VAL A 135 -5.96 -0.27 -3.34
CA VAL A 135 -5.12 -0.40 -4.53
C VAL A 135 -3.67 -0.57 -4.11
N GLN A 136 -3.01 -1.61 -4.60
CA GLN A 136 -1.57 -1.78 -4.47
C GLN A 136 -0.88 -1.37 -5.78
N LEU A 137 0.23 -0.63 -5.66
CA LEU A 137 1.10 -0.28 -6.77
C LEU A 137 2.45 -0.96 -6.60
N THR A 138 2.94 -1.61 -7.65
CA THR A 138 4.25 -2.25 -7.68
C THR A 138 4.93 -2.06 -9.03
N GLY A 139 6.26 -2.01 -9.01
CA GLY A 139 7.09 -1.94 -10.23
C GLY A 139 7.37 -3.29 -10.87
N VAL A 140 7.00 -4.38 -10.20
CA VAL A 140 7.15 -5.76 -10.66
C VAL A 140 5.84 -6.52 -10.43
N PRO A 141 5.43 -7.39 -11.35
CA PRO A 141 4.21 -8.16 -11.17
C PRO A 141 4.35 -9.11 -9.97
N SER A 142 3.25 -9.32 -9.24
CA SER A 142 3.12 -10.42 -8.29
C SER A 142 3.36 -11.76 -8.99
N ILE A 143 3.92 -12.75 -8.27
CA ILE A 143 4.09 -14.13 -8.77
C ILE A 143 2.75 -14.78 -9.16
N GLU A 144 1.65 -14.29 -8.61
CA GLU A 144 0.28 -14.76 -8.89
C GLU A 144 -0.35 -14.06 -10.10
N PHE A 145 0.29 -13.01 -10.64
CA PHE A 145 -0.27 -12.25 -11.74
C PHE A 145 -0.39 -13.09 -13.02
N ARG A 146 -1.56 -13.04 -13.66
CA ARG A 146 -1.82 -13.70 -14.95
C ARG A 146 -2.53 -12.71 -15.86
N ALA A 147 -1.98 -12.48 -17.05
CA ALA A 147 -2.66 -11.67 -18.07
C ALA A 147 -3.72 -12.53 -18.76
N ASP A 148 -4.98 -12.32 -18.42
CA ASP A 148 -6.11 -13.02 -19.04
C ASP A 148 -6.48 -12.40 -20.39
N GLU A 149 -6.28 -11.09 -20.53
CA GLU A 149 -6.54 -10.35 -21.77
C GLU A 149 -5.61 -9.13 -21.91
N THR A 150 -5.54 -8.63 -23.14
CA THR A 150 -4.83 -7.37 -23.47
C THR A 150 -5.86 -6.28 -23.69
N VAL A 151 -5.63 -5.12 -23.10
CA VAL A 151 -6.45 -3.92 -23.23
C VAL A 151 -5.57 -2.74 -23.65
N VAL A 152 -6.18 -1.62 -24.03
CA VAL A 152 -5.47 -0.39 -24.37
C VAL A 152 -5.91 0.72 -23.42
N ILE A 153 -4.95 1.40 -22.79
CA ILE A 153 -5.18 2.52 -21.87
C ILE A 153 -4.49 3.75 -22.44
N ASP A 154 -5.26 4.73 -22.88
CA ASP A 154 -4.77 5.99 -23.47
C ASP A 154 -3.73 5.80 -24.60
N GLY A 155 -3.83 4.70 -25.35
CA GLY A 155 -2.93 4.32 -26.43
C GLY A 155 -1.77 3.41 -26.04
N GLU A 156 -1.60 3.10 -24.74
CA GLU A 156 -0.60 2.15 -24.25
C GLU A 156 -1.20 0.73 -24.13
N PRO A 157 -0.54 -0.30 -24.69
CA PRO A 157 -0.91 -1.68 -24.42
C PRO A 157 -0.78 -2.03 -22.94
N ALA A 158 -1.83 -2.62 -22.39
CA ALA A 158 -1.90 -3.05 -21.00
C ALA A 158 -2.42 -4.49 -20.90
N GLN A 159 -2.08 -5.15 -19.81
CA GLN A 159 -2.49 -6.51 -19.48
C GLN A 159 -3.53 -6.47 -18.37
N ARG A 160 -4.68 -7.11 -18.59
CA ARG A 160 -5.75 -7.22 -17.61
C ARG A 160 -5.78 -8.64 -17.06
N GLN A 161 -5.71 -8.76 -15.74
CA GLN A 161 -6.08 -9.97 -15.01
C GLN A 161 -7.52 -9.80 -14.58
N ARG A 162 -8.43 -10.68 -15.02
CA ARG A 162 -9.86 -10.64 -14.70
C ARG A 162 -10.10 -10.74 -13.20
N THR A 163 -11.18 -10.11 -12.76
CA THR A 163 -11.54 -10.09 -11.36
C THR A 163 -12.04 -11.46 -10.93
N ASN A 164 -11.43 -12.02 -9.89
CA ASN A 164 -11.90 -13.23 -9.24
C ASN A 164 -12.13 -12.96 -7.75
N CYS A 165 -13.05 -13.71 -7.13
CA CYS A 165 -13.32 -13.59 -5.71
C CYS A 165 -12.93 -14.86 -5.00
N LEU A 166 -12.13 -14.69 -3.96
CA LEU A 166 -11.65 -15.77 -3.10
C LEU A 166 -12.31 -15.65 -1.72
N ALA A 167 -12.54 -16.80 -1.09
CA ALA A 167 -12.84 -16.80 0.33
C ALA A 167 -11.59 -16.30 1.07
N GLY A 168 -11.66 -15.11 1.65
CA GLY A 168 -10.57 -14.60 2.45
C GLY A 168 -10.49 -15.30 3.81
N TRP A 169 -9.41 -15.03 4.52
CA TRP A 169 -9.20 -15.57 5.86
C TRP A 169 -10.37 -15.18 6.78
N GLN A 170 -10.93 -16.15 7.51
CA GLN A 170 -12.08 -15.96 8.43
C GLN A 170 -13.38 -15.50 7.76
N GLY A 171 -13.55 -15.77 6.47
CA GLY A 171 -14.84 -15.69 5.79
C GLY A 171 -15.18 -14.33 5.19
N THR A 172 -14.30 -13.33 5.29
CA THR A 172 -14.43 -12.11 4.48
C THR A 172 -14.07 -12.47 3.04
N ARG A 173 -15.05 -12.53 2.14
CA ARG A 173 -14.80 -12.66 0.70
C ARG A 173 -14.01 -11.45 0.20
N VAL A 174 -12.95 -11.68 -0.57
CA VAL A 174 -12.15 -10.63 -1.20
C VAL A 174 -12.12 -10.88 -2.69
N CYS A 175 -12.48 -9.88 -3.46
CA CYS A 175 -12.34 -9.87 -4.91
C CYS A 175 -11.06 -9.13 -5.28
N ILE A 176 -10.29 -9.67 -6.22
CA ILE A 176 -9.02 -9.12 -6.68
C ILE A 176 -8.98 -9.11 -8.21
N GLY A 177 -8.42 -8.05 -8.77
CA GLY A 177 -8.14 -7.90 -10.19
C GLY A 177 -6.92 -7.02 -10.38
N ALA A 178 -6.34 -7.03 -11.58
CA ALA A 178 -5.14 -6.24 -11.84
C ALA A 178 -5.05 -5.69 -13.26
N VAL A 179 -4.40 -4.54 -13.37
CA VAL A 179 -3.96 -3.94 -14.63
C VAL A 179 -2.45 -3.76 -14.58
N GLY A 180 -1.73 -4.38 -15.51
CA GLY A 180 -0.30 -4.20 -15.72
C GLY A 180 -0.02 -3.40 -16.98
N ILE A 181 0.95 -2.49 -16.94
CA ILE A 181 1.47 -1.79 -18.13
C ILE A 181 2.96 -2.13 -18.24
N PRO A 182 3.32 -3.24 -18.92
CA PRO A 182 4.69 -3.74 -18.93
C PRO A 182 5.72 -2.75 -19.50
N SER A 183 5.35 -1.97 -20.51
CA SER A 183 6.21 -0.93 -21.10
C SER A 183 6.64 0.13 -20.09
N LEU A 184 5.78 0.42 -19.11
CA LEU A 184 6.00 1.40 -18.04
C LEU A 184 6.41 0.76 -16.70
N LYS A 185 6.55 -0.57 -16.66
CA LYS A 185 6.94 -1.34 -15.46
C LYS A 185 6.10 -1.00 -14.23
N VAL A 186 4.78 -1.07 -14.37
CA VAL A 186 3.83 -0.75 -13.29
C VAL A 186 2.64 -1.67 -13.34
N TRP A 187 2.24 -2.17 -12.16
CA TRP A 187 1.05 -2.98 -11.98
C TRP A 187 0.22 -2.41 -10.84
N PHE A 188 -1.08 -2.28 -11.12
CA PHE A 188 -2.13 -1.87 -10.20
C PHE A 188 -2.96 -3.10 -9.83
N TYR A 189 -2.99 -3.45 -8.54
CA TYR A 189 -3.87 -4.50 -8.03
C TYR A 189 -4.97 -3.83 -7.23
N ALA A 190 -6.22 -4.04 -7.62
CA ALA A 190 -7.37 -3.58 -6.87
C ALA A 190 -7.96 -4.76 -6.10
N GLU A 191 -8.27 -4.53 -4.83
CA GLU A 191 -8.95 -5.51 -3.98
C GLU A 191 -10.16 -4.87 -3.32
N SER A 192 -11.27 -5.60 -3.26
CA SER A 192 -12.48 -5.17 -2.54
C SER A 192 -13.05 -6.31 -1.72
N SER A 193 -13.41 -6.03 -0.46
CA SER A 193 -14.26 -6.93 0.35
C SER A 193 -15.75 -6.67 0.16
N THR A 194 -16.12 -5.74 -0.73
CA THR A 194 -17.50 -5.41 -1.09
C THR A 194 -17.96 -6.25 -2.29
N SER A 195 -17.34 -6.09 -3.46
CA SER A 195 -17.78 -6.78 -4.67
C SER A 195 -16.74 -6.83 -5.80
N ALA A 196 -17.00 -7.65 -6.81
CA ALA A 196 -16.15 -7.70 -8.01
C ALA A 196 -16.30 -6.43 -8.86
N GLU A 197 -17.52 -5.89 -8.93
CA GLU A 197 -17.82 -4.66 -9.67
C GLU A 197 -17.09 -3.44 -9.09
N GLU A 198 -16.78 -3.44 -7.79
CA GLU A 198 -15.95 -2.42 -7.18
C GLU A 198 -14.50 -2.48 -7.69
N VAL A 199 -13.93 -3.69 -7.78
CA VAL A 199 -12.59 -3.91 -8.32
C VAL A 199 -12.51 -3.40 -9.76
N ASP A 200 -13.48 -3.79 -10.60
CA ASP A 200 -13.51 -3.39 -12.00
C ASP A 200 -13.61 -1.86 -12.12
N ARG A 201 -14.50 -1.23 -11.36
CA ARG A 201 -14.68 0.23 -11.35
C ARG A 201 -13.45 0.99 -10.86
N ILE A 202 -12.68 0.42 -9.94
CA ILE A 202 -11.41 1.01 -9.50
C ILE A 202 -10.38 0.93 -10.63
N LEU A 203 -10.23 -0.25 -11.27
CA LEU A 203 -9.25 -0.48 -12.32
C LEU A 203 -9.55 0.30 -13.61
N ASP A 204 -10.83 0.59 -13.90
CA ASP A 204 -11.24 1.45 -15.01
C ASP A 204 -10.73 2.91 -14.88
N ARG A 205 -10.19 3.29 -13.72
CA ARG A 205 -9.61 4.62 -13.45
C ARG A 205 -8.10 4.68 -13.66
N VAL A 206 -7.50 3.62 -14.18
CA VAL A 206 -6.09 3.62 -14.60
C VAL A 206 -5.97 4.43 -15.88
N GLN A 207 -4.97 5.31 -15.94
CA GLN A 207 -4.76 6.26 -17.04
C GLN A 207 -3.28 6.57 -17.24
N ILE A 208 -2.92 7.03 -18.44
CA ILE A 208 -1.59 7.51 -18.80
C ILE A 208 -1.57 9.04 -18.76
N VAL A 209 -0.76 9.59 -17.85
CA VAL A 209 -0.64 11.02 -17.59
C VAL A 209 0.70 11.52 -18.13
N ARG A 210 0.73 11.92 -19.40
CA ARG A 210 1.97 12.21 -20.14
C ARG A 210 2.78 13.40 -19.59
N ASP A 211 2.12 14.38 -18.98
CA ASP A 211 2.75 15.59 -18.44
C ASP A 211 3.21 15.44 -16.98
N ARG A 212 2.93 14.28 -16.35
CA ARG A 212 3.30 13.99 -14.97
C ARG A 212 4.05 12.68 -14.84
N ALA A 213 4.81 12.57 -13.77
CA ALA A 213 5.57 11.40 -13.42
C ALA A 213 5.37 11.07 -11.93
N GLY A 214 4.93 9.84 -11.67
CA GLY A 214 4.81 9.26 -10.35
C GLY A 214 6.16 8.82 -9.80
N VAL A 215 6.45 9.17 -8.54
CA VAL A 215 7.69 8.74 -7.86
C VAL A 215 7.70 7.20 -7.75
N PRO A 216 8.65 6.48 -8.39
CA PRO A 216 8.66 5.01 -8.44
C PRO A 216 9.01 4.39 -7.09
N SER A 217 8.58 3.14 -6.87
CA SER A 217 8.98 2.33 -5.71
C SER A 217 10.48 2.09 -5.68
N TYR A 218 11.12 2.32 -4.54
CA TYR A 218 12.52 1.92 -4.32
C TYR A 218 12.64 0.47 -3.81
N HIS A 219 11.53 -0.20 -3.47
CA HIS A 219 11.53 -1.64 -3.22
C HIS A 219 11.65 -2.47 -4.50
N SER A 220 11.24 -1.92 -5.64
CA SER A 220 11.42 -2.57 -6.95
C SER A 220 12.89 -2.86 -7.30
N VAL A 221 13.85 -2.17 -6.68
CA VAL A 221 15.30 -2.37 -6.86
C VAL A 221 15.96 -3.13 -5.70
N ARG A 222 15.18 -3.53 -4.69
CA ARG A 222 15.65 -4.26 -3.51
C ARG A 222 15.89 -5.72 -3.89
N GLY A 223 17.05 -5.99 -4.50
CA GLY A 223 17.42 -7.31 -5.02
C GLY A 223 18.48 -7.29 -6.11
N SER A 224 18.84 -6.10 -6.64
CA SER A 224 20.03 -5.95 -7.48
C SER A 224 21.29 -6.30 -6.68
N SER A 225 22.04 -7.32 -7.11
CA SER A 225 23.31 -7.77 -6.53
C SER A 225 24.48 -6.80 -6.77
N LEU A 226 24.22 -5.64 -7.38
CA LEU A 226 25.22 -4.68 -7.78
C LEU A 226 24.97 -3.33 -7.08
N GLY A 227 25.77 -3.04 -6.05
CA GLY A 227 25.87 -1.70 -5.45
C GLY A 227 24.79 -1.34 -4.42
N SER A 228 24.89 -0.12 -3.88
CA SER A 228 23.94 0.41 -2.90
C SER A 228 22.55 0.63 -3.52
N ILE A 229 21.48 0.42 -2.75
CA ILE A 229 20.08 0.63 -3.19
C ILE A 229 19.91 2.03 -3.81
N ALA A 230 20.56 3.04 -3.23
CA ALA A 230 20.58 4.40 -3.77
C ALA A 230 21.06 4.48 -5.23
N ARG A 231 22.14 3.77 -5.59
CA ARG A 231 22.70 3.78 -6.95
C ARG A 231 21.77 3.16 -7.98
N ASN A 232 20.99 2.17 -7.57
CA ASN A 232 20.02 1.50 -8.44
C ASN A 232 18.70 2.28 -8.59
N TYR A 233 18.41 3.20 -7.66
CA TYR A 233 17.16 3.95 -7.66
C TYR A 233 17.15 5.18 -8.58
N GLU A 234 18.29 5.88 -8.71
CA GLU A 234 18.40 7.05 -9.60
C GLU A 234 18.06 6.78 -11.07
N PRO A 235 18.48 5.67 -11.69
CA PRO A 235 18.04 5.32 -13.03
C PRO A 235 16.52 5.21 -13.18
N LEU A 236 15.80 4.72 -12.17
CA LEU A 236 14.34 4.66 -12.19
C LEU A 236 13.71 6.05 -12.17
N LEU A 237 14.22 6.95 -11.31
CA LEU A 237 13.75 8.32 -11.26
C LEU A 237 13.98 9.05 -12.59
N LYS A 238 15.17 8.90 -13.18
CA LYS A 238 15.50 9.50 -14.48
C LYS A 238 14.65 8.93 -15.62
N ALA A 239 14.41 7.61 -15.63
CA ALA A 239 13.55 6.97 -16.63
C ALA A 239 12.09 7.45 -16.54
N ALA A 240 11.63 7.81 -15.34
CA ALA A 240 10.34 8.46 -15.13
C ALA A 240 10.34 9.96 -15.48
N GLY A 241 11.46 10.54 -15.92
CA GLY A 241 11.58 11.97 -16.21
C GLY A 241 11.73 12.86 -14.98
N LEU A 242 12.12 12.31 -13.83
CA LEU A 242 12.34 13.04 -12.58
C LEU A 242 13.83 13.33 -12.34
N LYS A 243 14.11 14.44 -11.67
CA LYS A 243 15.47 14.81 -11.22
C LYS A 243 15.72 14.25 -9.83
N VAL A 244 16.97 13.95 -9.51
CA VAL A 244 17.36 13.38 -8.22
C VAL A 244 18.24 14.36 -7.46
N GLN A 245 17.94 14.55 -6.17
CA GLN A 245 18.81 15.24 -5.22
C GLN A 245 19.10 14.30 -4.05
N TYR A 246 20.37 14.13 -3.69
CA TYR A 246 20.73 13.31 -2.54
C TYR A 246 20.86 14.13 -1.27
N LYS A 247 20.32 13.61 -0.17
CA LYS A 247 20.55 14.10 1.19
C LYS A 247 21.24 13.00 1.99
N GLN A 248 22.48 13.21 2.37
CA GLN A 248 23.24 12.25 3.16
C GLN A 248 22.98 12.45 4.66
N VAL A 249 22.80 11.36 5.40
CA VAL A 249 22.56 11.38 6.84
C VAL A 249 23.43 10.31 7.49
N LYS A 250 24.25 10.72 8.46
CA LYS A 250 25.04 9.77 9.26
C LYS A 250 24.10 8.84 10.02
N SER A 251 24.26 7.53 9.85
CA SER A 251 23.43 6.58 10.60
C SER A 251 24.22 5.35 11.07
N PRO A 252 24.39 5.15 12.38
CA PRO A 252 25.03 3.95 12.89
C PRO A 252 24.15 2.70 12.77
N SER A 253 22.88 2.84 12.38
CA SER A 253 21.90 1.76 12.33
C SER A 253 21.66 1.19 10.94
N TYR A 254 22.17 1.85 9.89
CA TYR A 254 21.95 1.45 8.51
C TYR A 254 23.27 1.42 7.76
N ALA A 255 23.44 0.45 6.86
CA ALA A 255 24.61 0.39 6.00
C ALA A 255 24.63 1.56 5.00
N ASP A 256 25.82 2.01 4.63
CA ASP A 256 26.03 3.09 3.67
C ASP A 256 25.26 2.86 2.36
N GLY A 257 24.60 3.92 1.89
CA GLY A 257 23.79 3.91 0.68
C GLY A 257 22.41 3.27 0.84
N THR A 258 21.98 2.93 2.06
CA THR A 258 20.58 2.60 2.37
C THR A 258 19.69 3.83 2.17
N ILE A 259 18.59 3.70 1.44
CA ILE A 259 17.59 4.76 1.33
C ILE A 259 16.78 4.81 2.64
N LEU A 260 16.82 5.96 3.31
CA LEU A 260 16.11 6.23 4.55
C LEU A 260 14.76 6.94 4.32
N GLY A 261 14.61 7.59 3.17
CA GLY A 261 13.37 8.27 2.80
C GLY A 261 13.44 8.91 1.42
N VAL A 262 12.27 9.17 0.84
CA VAL A 262 12.09 9.79 -0.48
C VAL A 262 11.04 10.88 -0.36
N ALA A 263 11.33 12.08 -0.86
CA ALA A 263 10.44 13.24 -0.81
C ALA A 263 10.41 13.99 -2.15
N PRO A 264 9.24 14.22 -2.77
CA PRO A 264 7.91 13.76 -2.39
C PRO A 264 7.78 12.23 -2.30
N ALA A 265 6.79 11.76 -1.55
CA ALA A 265 6.64 10.33 -1.23
C ALA A 265 6.44 9.49 -2.51
N VAL A 266 6.85 8.23 -2.45
CA VAL A 266 6.60 7.23 -3.49
C VAL A 266 5.11 7.21 -3.87
N GLY A 267 4.81 7.11 -5.15
CA GLY A 267 3.44 7.16 -5.70
C GLY A 267 2.92 8.58 -5.98
N THR A 268 3.58 9.63 -5.50
CA THR A 268 3.14 11.03 -5.73
C THR A 268 3.35 11.41 -7.20
N MET A 269 2.32 11.91 -7.87
CA MET A 269 2.40 12.43 -9.24
C MET A 269 2.94 13.86 -9.26
N LEU A 270 4.09 14.06 -9.90
CA LEU A 270 4.77 15.35 -10.02
C LEU A 270 4.81 15.81 -11.48
N PRO A 271 4.97 17.11 -11.78
CA PRO A 271 5.34 17.55 -13.12
C PRO A 271 6.63 16.88 -13.57
N VAL A 272 6.71 16.53 -14.86
CA VAL A 272 7.97 16.03 -15.45
C VAL A 272 9.09 17.05 -15.22
N GLY A 273 10.28 16.56 -14.87
CA GLY A 273 11.44 17.39 -14.53
C GLY A 273 11.48 17.90 -13.09
N ALA A 274 10.48 17.58 -12.26
CA ALA A 274 10.50 17.86 -10.82
C ALA A 274 11.61 17.09 -10.10
N THR A 275 12.07 17.65 -8.98
CA THR A 275 13.14 17.07 -8.17
C THR A 275 12.58 16.20 -7.05
N VAL A 276 13.15 15.00 -6.91
CA VAL A 276 12.93 14.08 -5.79
C VAL A 276 14.19 14.05 -4.93
N THR A 277 14.02 14.34 -3.64
CA THR A 277 15.06 14.21 -2.63
C THR A 277 15.11 12.76 -2.12
N VAL A 278 16.24 12.10 -2.30
CA VAL A 278 16.53 10.77 -1.77
C VAL A 278 17.46 10.92 -0.57
N THR A 279 16.97 10.57 0.61
CA THR A 279 17.77 10.57 1.84
C THR A 279 18.48 9.23 1.97
N VAL A 280 19.81 9.26 2.13
CA VAL A 280 20.65 8.05 2.16
C VAL A 280 21.54 8.03 3.41
N ALA A 281 21.75 6.84 3.96
CA ALA A 281 22.71 6.61 5.04
C ALA A 281 24.16 6.75 4.53
N VAL A 282 25.01 7.37 5.34
CA VAL A 282 26.47 7.47 5.19
C VAL A 282 27.17 7.36 6.55
#